data_AF-A0A7S2KKV0-F1
#
_entry.id   AF-A0A7S2KKV0-F1
#
_cell.length_a   1.000
_cell.length_b   1.000
_cell.length_c   1.000
_cell.angle_alpha   90.00
_cell.angle_beta   90.00
_cell.angle_gamma   90.00
#
_symmetry.space_group_name_H-M   'P 1'
#
loop_
_entity.id
_entity.type
_entity.pdbx_description
1 polymer ?
#
loop_
_entity_poly.entity_id
_entity_poly.type
_entity_poly.pdbx_seq_one_letter_code
_entity_poly.pdbx_strand_id
1 'polypeptide(L)'
;PNPIVLSSICVSKDPRAVDGNADLGQLDALRRAIKERIESALMSIAEKEKGWNVNPPEVAVVTDVFENSKSSSEFRHDTKMNALAHNTPNNKGRVKKESVCGMSINWHQTIVQEAANAEVTIGATGLKRGKKPKCPTDVINTASRLSRYHFALRCGKRDPVSSKTETDGHYSSYRKYKQITSTHLLTRVATLAL
;
A
#
# COMPACT_ATOMS: atom_id res chain seq x y z
N PRO A 1 -20.02 8.02 3.44
CA PRO A 1 -18.82 8.47 4.16
C PRO A 1 -18.03 9.38 3.21
N ASN A 2 -17.47 10.48 3.72
CA ASN A 2 -16.60 11.32 2.89
C ASN A 2 -15.30 10.54 2.56
N PRO A 3 -14.70 10.77 1.38
CA PRO A 3 -13.40 10.19 1.05
C PRO A 3 -12.36 10.56 2.11
N ILE A 4 -11.52 9.59 2.49
CA ILE A 4 -10.35 9.83 3.33
C ILE A 4 -9.16 10.02 2.40
N VAL A 5 -8.48 11.16 2.53
CA VAL A 5 -7.29 11.50 1.74
C VAL A 5 -6.05 11.53 2.62
N LEU A 6 -4.91 11.16 2.06
CA LEU A 6 -3.63 11.37 2.71
C LEU A 6 -3.26 12.85 2.61
N SER A 7 -2.86 13.45 3.72
CA SER A 7 -2.33 14.83 3.73
C SER A 7 -0.87 14.88 3.27
N SER A 8 -0.11 13.83 3.56
CA SER A 8 1.32 13.77 3.26
C SER A 8 1.81 12.35 2.97
N ILE A 9 2.89 12.27 2.21
CA ILE A 9 3.65 11.06 1.90
C ILE A 9 5.11 11.34 2.22
N CYS A 10 5.67 10.53 3.12
CA CYS A 10 7.06 10.62 3.53
C CYS A 10 7.80 9.38 3.04
N VAL A 11 8.95 9.56 2.39
CA VAL A 11 9.81 8.46 1.99
C VAL A 11 11.22 8.66 2.51
N SER A 12 11.92 7.56 2.80
CA SER A 12 13.34 7.62 3.13
C SER A 12 14.18 7.96 1.91
N LYS A 13 15.37 8.52 2.16
CA LYS A 13 16.35 8.77 1.11
C LYS A 13 16.75 7.47 0.43
N ASP A 14 16.68 7.46 -0.90
CA ASP A 14 17.17 6.35 -1.72
C ASP A 14 18.67 6.57 -1.98
N PRO A 15 19.57 5.72 -1.47
CA PRO A 15 21.01 5.90 -1.67
C PRO A 15 21.44 5.77 -3.14
N ARG A 16 20.56 5.25 -4.01
CA ARG A 16 20.79 5.15 -5.46
C ARG A 16 20.36 6.41 -6.22
N ALA A 17 19.67 7.34 -5.56
CA ALA A 17 19.26 8.58 -6.22
C ALA A 17 20.51 9.35 -6.68
N VAL A 18 20.58 9.63 -7.98
CA VAL A 18 21.69 10.38 -8.58
C VAL A 18 21.46 11.86 -8.29
N ASP A 19 21.84 12.28 -7.09
CA ASP A 19 21.72 13.67 -6.68
C ASP A 19 22.94 14.45 -7.18
N GLY A 20 22.88 14.92 -8.43
CA GLY A 20 23.86 15.87 -8.97
C GLY A 20 23.86 17.21 -8.21
N ASN A 21 22.78 17.49 -7.50
CA ASN A 21 22.70 18.45 -6.39
C ASN A 21 21.97 17.71 -5.26
N ALA A 22 22.62 17.57 -4.11
CA ALA A 22 22.13 16.81 -2.96
C ALA A 22 20.63 17.06 -2.70
N ASP A 23 19.84 15.98 -2.72
CA ASP A 23 18.44 15.88 -2.27
C ASP A 23 17.30 16.32 -3.24
N LEU A 24 17.58 16.94 -4.39
CA LEU A 24 16.48 17.38 -5.28
C LEU A 24 15.97 16.30 -6.24
N GLY A 25 16.82 15.37 -6.68
CA GLY A 25 16.46 14.42 -7.75
C GLY A 25 15.33 13.47 -7.35
N GLN A 26 15.41 12.90 -6.14
CA GLN A 26 14.36 12.02 -5.62
C GLN A 26 13.06 12.80 -5.34
N LEU A 27 13.17 14.01 -4.78
CA LEU A 27 12.00 14.83 -4.44
C LEU A 27 11.23 15.25 -5.71
N ASP A 28 11.93 15.67 -6.76
CA ASP A 28 11.31 16.05 -8.02
C ASP A 28 10.67 14.85 -8.72
N ALA A 29 11.32 13.68 -8.66
CA ALA A 29 10.71 12.44 -9.16
C ALA A 29 9.40 12.11 -8.43
N LEU A 30 9.34 12.30 -7.12
CA LEU A 30 8.14 12.09 -6.31
C LEU A 30 7.04 13.11 -6.60
N ARG A 31 7.38 14.41 -6.70
CA ARG A 31 6.43 15.48 -7.06
C ARG A 31 5.75 15.17 -8.38
N ARG A 32 6.54 14.80 -9.38
CA ARG A 32 6.03 14.40 -10.70
C ARG A 32 5.19 13.12 -10.66
N ALA A 33 5.60 12.11 -9.88
CA ALA A 33 4.88 10.83 -9.82
C ALA A 33 3.57 10.90 -9.02
N ILE A 34 3.48 11.79 -8.03
CA ILE A 34 2.35 11.86 -7.11
C ILE A 34 1.55 13.13 -7.36
N LYS A 35 2.14 14.30 -7.12
CA LYS A 35 1.42 15.58 -7.14
C LYS A 35 0.92 15.93 -8.53
N GLU A 36 1.82 16.04 -9.50
CA GLU A 36 1.46 16.46 -10.87
C GLU A 36 0.51 15.46 -11.55
N ARG A 37 0.70 14.16 -11.33
CA ARG A 37 -0.21 13.13 -11.87
C ARG A 37 -1.59 13.17 -11.23
N ILE A 38 -1.68 13.41 -9.93
CA ILE A 38 -2.98 13.57 -9.25
C ILE A 38 -3.66 14.84 -9.74
N GLU A 39 -2.96 15.96 -9.84
CA GLU A 39 -3.50 17.22 -10.39
C GLU A 39 -4.02 17.03 -11.82
N SER A 40 -3.25 16.36 -12.68
CA SER A 40 -3.65 16.04 -14.04
C SER A 40 -4.90 15.15 -14.09
N ALA A 41 -4.97 14.12 -13.24
CA ALA A 41 -6.15 13.26 -13.15
C ALA A 41 -7.37 14.04 -12.64
N LEU A 42 -7.19 14.89 -11.63
CA LEU A 42 -8.27 15.70 -11.06
C LEU A 42 -8.80 16.73 -12.04
N MET A 43 -7.94 17.38 -12.83
CA MET A 43 -8.39 18.27 -13.92
C MET A 43 -9.29 17.52 -14.91
N SER A 44 -8.96 16.27 -15.25
CA SER A 44 -9.80 15.46 -16.14
C SER A 44 -11.14 15.02 -15.55
N ILE A 45 -11.24 14.97 -14.21
CA ILE A 45 -12.44 14.56 -13.46
C ILE A 45 -13.31 15.76 -13.09
N ALA A 46 -12.72 16.91 -12.76
CA ALA A 46 -13.45 18.14 -12.42
C ALA A 46 -14.33 18.65 -13.57
N GLU A 47 -13.95 18.33 -14.83
CA GLU A 47 -14.80 18.54 -16.00
C GLU A 47 -16.08 17.68 -16.01
N LYS A 48 -16.09 16.56 -15.26
CA LYS A 48 -17.17 15.54 -15.26
C LYS A 48 -17.98 15.50 -13.96
N GLU A 49 -17.36 15.78 -12.81
CA GLU A 49 -17.99 15.63 -11.50
C GLU A 49 -17.77 16.90 -10.65
N LYS A 50 -18.79 17.76 -10.57
CA LYS A 50 -18.80 18.93 -9.68
C LYS A 50 -18.78 18.48 -8.22
N GLY A 51 -17.81 18.97 -7.44
CA GLY A 51 -17.77 18.79 -5.98
C GLY A 51 -16.64 17.90 -5.44
N TRP A 52 -15.82 17.27 -6.31
CA TRP A 52 -14.68 16.49 -5.86
C TRP A 52 -13.44 17.38 -5.66
N ASN A 53 -13.27 17.94 -4.46
CA ASN A 53 -12.09 18.74 -4.10
C ASN A 53 -11.08 17.88 -3.31
N VAL A 54 -10.19 17.18 -4.00
CA VAL A 54 -9.05 16.47 -3.38
C VAL A 54 -7.79 17.24 -3.66
N ASN A 55 -7.09 17.62 -2.59
CA ASN A 55 -5.74 18.16 -2.74
C ASN A 55 -4.75 16.99 -2.87
N PRO A 56 -3.75 17.08 -3.77
CA PRO A 56 -2.65 16.13 -3.78
C PRO A 56 -1.92 16.15 -2.42
N PRO A 57 -1.46 14.99 -1.92
CA PRO A 57 -0.68 14.95 -0.69
C PRO A 57 0.64 15.70 -0.86
N GLU A 58 1.10 16.34 0.22
CA GLU A 58 2.47 16.82 0.29
C GLU A 58 3.45 15.65 0.22
N VAL A 59 4.64 15.88 -0.36
CA VAL A 59 5.66 14.83 -0.45
C VAL A 59 6.97 15.31 0.14
N ALA A 60 7.55 14.49 1.00
CA ALA A 60 8.83 14.76 1.66
C ALA A 60 9.78 13.57 1.55
N VAL A 61 11.07 13.86 1.45
CA VAL A 61 12.15 12.88 1.58
C VAL A 61 12.82 13.15 2.94
N VAL A 62 12.83 12.14 3.81
CA VAL A 62 13.59 12.22 5.07
C VAL A 62 15.02 11.78 4.86
N THR A 63 15.91 12.37 5.64
CA THR A 63 17.36 12.11 5.58
C THR A 63 17.72 10.69 6.00
N ASP A 64 16.86 10.02 6.76
CA ASP A 64 17.08 8.65 7.22
C ASP A 64 17.17 7.66 6.05
N VAL A 65 18.22 6.85 6.08
CA VAL A 65 18.43 5.73 5.17
C VAL A 65 18.30 4.44 5.96
N PHE A 66 17.40 3.56 5.53
CA PHE A 66 17.30 2.22 6.10
C PHE A 66 18.40 1.33 5.52
N GLU A 67 19.44 1.04 6.28
CA GLU A 67 20.62 0.27 5.82
C GLU A 67 20.29 -1.14 5.32
N ASN A 68 19.24 -1.75 5.90
CA ASN A 68 18.77 -3.08 5.54
C ASN A 68 17.62 -3.05 4.51
N SER A 69 17.38 -1.90 3.88
CA SER A 69 16.40 -1.80 2.80
C SER A 69 16.92 -2.43 1.51
N LYS A 70 16.00 -2.72 0.60
CA LYS A 70 16.33 -3.21 -0.74
C LYS A 70 17.18 -2.20 -1.53
N SER A 71 16.87 -0.91 -1.46
CA SER A 71 17.63 0.11 -2.18
C SER A 71 19.05 0.23 -1.64
N SER A 72 19.22 0.17 -0.32
CA SER A 72 20.54 0.16 0.34
C SER A 72 21.34 -1.08 0.00
N SER A 73 20.73 -2.26 -0.02
CA SER A 73 21.43 -3.50 -0.38
C SER A 73 21.86 -3.54 -1.85
N GLU A 74 21.01 -3.06 -2.75
CA GLU A 74 21.35 -2.88 -4.18
C GLU A 74 22.47 -1.85 -4.35
N PHE A 75 22.40 -0.70 -3.68
CA PHE A 75 23.46 0.31 -3.71
C PHE A 75 24.81 -0.28 -3.27
N ARG A 76 24.86 -0.97 -2.11
CA ARG A 76 26.09 -1.63 -1.62
C ARG A 76 26.62 -2.66 -2.61
N HIS A 77 25.74 -3.42 -3.26
CA HIS A 77 26.13 -4.40 -4.26
C HIS A 77 26.78 -3.73 -5.46
N ASP A 78 26.18 -2.65 -5.96
CA ASP A 78 26.68 -1.92 -7.12
C ASP A 78 28.01 -1.22 -6.81
N THR A 79 28.16 -0.61 -5.63
CA THR A 79 29.44 -0.05 -5.17
C THR A 79 30.54 -1.12 -5.12
N LYS A 80 30.24 -2.31 -4.59
CA LYS A 80 31.21 -3.43 -4.52
C LYS A 80 31.60 -3.92 -5.91
N MET A 81 30.64 -4.04 -6.83
CA MET A 81 30.91 -4.43 -8.21
C MET A 81 31.81 -3.41 -8.93
N ASN A 82 31.52 -2.12 -8.76
CA ASN A 82 32.33 -1.04 -9.34
C ASN A 82 33.76 -1.04 -8.76
N ALA A 83 33.91 -1.20 -7.45
CA ALA A 83 35.23 -1.28 -6.81
C ALA A 83 36.07 -2.48 -7.28
N LEU A 84 35.44 -3.64 -7.51
CA LEU A 84 36.12 -4.82 -8.05
C LEU A 84 36.56 -4.61 -9.50
N ALA A 85 35.73 -3.94 -10.32
CA ALA A 85 36.07 -3.60 -11.70
C ALA A 85 37.32 -2.72 -11.80
N HIS A 86 37.55 -1.83 -10.83
CA HIS A 86 38.73 -0.95 -10.81
C HIS A 86 40.01 -1.61 -10.30
N ASN A 87 39.94 -2.61 -9.41
CA ASN A 87 41.11 -3.07 -8.65
C ASN A 87 41.77 -4.37 -9.17
N THR A 88 41.11 -5.20 -9.99
CA THR A 88 41.75 -6.43 -10.51
C THR A 88 41.01 -6.99 -11.73
N PRO A 89 41.64 -7.06 -12.93
CA PRO A 89 41.00 -7.66 -14.11
C PRO A 89 40.85 -9.19 -14.03
N ASN A 90 41.54 -9.86 -13.10
CA ASN A 90 41.63 -11.34 -13.07
C ASN A 90 40.90 -12.05 -11.94
N ASN A 91 40.22 -11.34 -11.03
CA ASN A 91 39.55 -11.98 -9.90
C ASN A 91 38.03 -12.00 -10.09
N LYS A 92 37.49 -13.12 -10.62
CA LYS A 92 36.04 -13.35 -10.85
C LYS A 92 35.30 -13.68 -9.53
N GLY A 93 35.52 -12.89 -8.48
CA GLY A 93 34.78 -13.03 -7.23
C GLY A 93 33.30 -12.70 -7.44
N ARG A 94 32.41 -13.68 -7.29
CA ARG A 94 30.95 -13.46 -7.40
C ARG A 94 30.43 -12.79 -6.13
N VAL A 95 30.11 -11.49 -6.20
CA VAL A 95 29.42 -10.79 -5.11
C VAL A 95 28.04 -11.43 -4.92
N LYS A 96 27.75 -11.91 -3.70
CA LYS A 96 26.43 -12.45 -3.38
C LYS A 96 25.42 -11.30 -3.33
N LYS A 97 24.38 -11.37 -4.15
CA LYS A 97 23.25 -10.44 -4.12
C LYS A 97 22.32 -10.81 -2.96
N GLU A 98 22.01 -9.84 -2.10
CA GLU A 98 21.01 -10.01 -1.05
C GLU A 98 19.62 -10.19 -1.71
N SER A 99 18.84 -11.16 -1.22
CA SER A 99 17.48 -11.43 -1.73
C SER A 99 16.43 -10.76 -0.85
N VAL A 100 15.35 -10.28 -1.46
CA VAL A 100 14.21 -9.72 -0.72
C VAL A 100 13.55 -10.77 0.15
N CYS A 101 13.16 -10.37 1.36
CA CYS A 101 12.35 -11.22 2.22
C CYS A 101 10.97 -11.41 1.58
N GLY A 102 10.62 -12.65 1.19
CA GLY A 102 9.30 -12.98 0.61
C GLY A 102 8.14 -12.94 1.61
N MET A 103 8.25 -12.15 2.68
CA MET A 103 7.26 -12.04 3.76
C MET A 103 6.86 -10.58 3.94
N SER A 104 5.66 -10.34 4.46
CA SER A 104 5.22 -9.02 4.91
C SER A 104 4.80 -9.06 6.37
N ILE A 105 5.04 -7.96 7.09
CA ILE A 105 4.68 -7.80 8.50
C ILE A 105 3.63 -6.70 8.58
N ASN A 106 2.50 -6.99 9.21
CA ASN A 106 1.35 -6.10 9.26
C ASN A 106 0.88 -5.91 10.71
N TRP A 107 0.99 -4.69 11.20
CA TRP A 107 0.53 -4.30 12.53
C TRP A 107 -0.47 -3.15 12.44
N HIS A 108 -1.48 -3.16 13.30
CA HIS A 108 -2.45 -2.07 13.40
C HIS A 108 -2.66 -1.80 14.88
N GLN A 109 -2.65 -0.54 15.26
CA GLN A 109 -3.05 -0.12 16.59
C GLN A 109 -4.54 -0.45 16.80
N THR A 110 -4.84 -1.17 17.88
CA THR A 110 -6.21 -1.45 18.32
C THR A 110 -6.51 -0.68 19.58
N ILE A 111 -7.71 -0.08 19.66
CA ILE A 111 -8.18 0.63 20.87
C ILE A 111 -8.43 -0.36 22.01
N VAL A 112 -8.77 -1.62 21.67
CA VAL A 112 -8.98 -2.69 22.64
C VAL A 112 -7.62 -3.30 22.99
N GLN A 113 -7.33 -3.37 24.30
CA GLN A 113 -6.09 -3.86 24.93
C GLN A 113 -5.73 -5.34 24.67
N GLU A 114 -6.47 -6.05 23.83
CA GLU A 114 -6.03 -7.36 23.38
C GLU A 114 -4.72 -7.21 22.61
N ALA A 115 -3.70 -7.97 23.00
CA ALA A 115 -2.33 -7.87 22.48
C ALA A 115 -2.34 -7.74 20.95
N ALA A 116 -2.05 -6.53 20.47
CA ALA A 116 -2.00 -6.21 19.05
C ALA A 116 -0.78 -6.92 18.45
N ASN A 117 -0.94 -8.20 18.13
CA ASN A 117 0.13 -9.01 17.58
C ASN A 117 0.37 -8.62 16.12
N ALA A 118 1.64 -8.47 15.76
CA ALA A 118 2.03 -8.31 14.37
C ALA A 118 1.67 -9.58 13.59
N GLU A 119 1.07 -9.41 12.42
CA GLU A 119 0.74 -10.51 11.52
C GLU A 119 1.83 -10.65 10.46
N VAL A 120 2.45 -11.83 10.38
CA VAL A 120 3.42 -12.15 9.33
C VAL A 120 2.73 -12.96 8.24
N THR A 121 2.81 -12.51 6.99
CA THR A 121 2.25 -13.20 5.83
C THR A 121 3.32 -13.55 4.80
N ILE A 122 3.10 -14.63 4.05
CA ILE A 122 3.96 -15.06 2.95
C ILE A 122 3.53 -14.28 1.71
N GLY A 123 4.42 -13.46 1.14
CA GLY A 123 4.10 -12.55 0.03
C GLY A 123 3.59 -13.29 -1.21
N ALA A 124 4.09 -14.50 -1.48
CA ALA A 124 3.66 -15.31 -2.62
C ALA A 124 2.22 -15.84 -2.50
N THR A 125 1.71 -16.04 -1.28
CA THR A 125 0.38 -16.65 -1.05
C THR A 125 -0.62 -15.69 -0.43
N GLY A 126 -0.17 -14.61 0.19
CA GLY A 126 -1.02 -13.71 1.00
C GLY A 126 -1.58 -14.35 2.28
N LEU A 127 -1.14 -15.56 2.62
CA LEU A 127 -1.56 -16.28 3.83
C LEU A 127 -0.61 -16.01 4.99
N LYS A 128 -1.12 -16.12 6.21
CA LYS A 128 -0.32 -16.07 7.43
C LYS A 128 0.78 -17.14 7.38
N ARG A 129 1.96 -16.79 7.88
CA ARG A 129 3.07 -17.74 8.02
C ARG A 129 2.66 -18.88 8.94
N GLY A 130 2.88 -20.12 8.50
CA GLY A 130 2.51 -21.31 9.27
C GLY A 130 2.56 -22.58 8.44
N LYS A 131 1.87 -23.62 8.91
CA LYS A 131 1.70 -24.87 8.15
C LYS A 131 0.91 -24.58 6.87
N LYS A 132 1.31 -25.24 5.77
CA LYS A 132 0.60 -25.16 4.50
C LYS A 132 -0.85 -25.67 4.69
N PRO A 133 -1.87 -24.89 4.28
CA PRO A 133 -3.27 -25.34 4.32
C PRO A 133 -3.45 -26.65 3.56
N LYS A 134 -4.24 -27.57 4.12
CA LYS A 134 -4.57 -28.85 3.47
C LYS A 134 -6.01 -28.87 2.95
N CYS A 135 -6.90 -28.09 3.54
CA CYS A 135 -8.29 -27.97 3.12
C CYS A 135 -8.72 -26.50 2.92
N PRO A 136 -9.84 -26.23 2.25
CA PRO A 136 -10.36 -24.87 2.07
C PRO A 136 -10.60 -24.12 3.39
N THR A 137 -11.02 -24.83 4.44
CA THR A 137 -11.23 -24.24 5.77
C THR A 137 -9.93 -23.72 6.38
N ASP A 138 -8.83 -24.45 6.19
CA ASP A 138 -7.49 -24.00 6.62
C ASP A 138 -7.08 -22.71 5.91
N VAL A 139 -7.44 -22.54 4.63
CA VAL A 139 -7.13 -21.32 3.86
C VAL A 139 -7.84 -20.12 4.48
N ILE A 140 -9.11 -20.27 4.89
CA ILE A 140 -9.87 -19.21 5.56
C ILE A 140 -9.23 -18.85 6.90
N ASN A 141 -8.88 -19.86 7.71
CA ASN A 141 -8.28 -19.67 9.02
C ASN A 141 -6.88 -19.02 8.96
N THR A 142 -6.12 -19.34 7.91
CA THR A 142 -4.79 -18.78 7.65
C THR A 142 -4.81 -17.52 6.80
N ALA A 143 -5.97 -17.07 6.32
CA ALA A 143 -6.05 -15.83 5.56
C ALA A 143 -5.63 -14.63 6.44
N SER A 144 -4.89 -13.69 5.84
CA SER A 144 -4.58 -12.42 6.48
C SER A 144 -5.85 -11.74 6.98
N ARG A 145 -5.78 -11.07 8.14
CA ARG A 145 -6.87 -10.20 8.58
C ARG A 145 -7.14 -9.07 7.59
N LEU A 146 -6.17 -8.70 6.76
CA LEU A 146 -6.31 -7.70 5.70
C LEU A 146 -6.85 -8.27 4.38
N SER A 147 -7.18 -9.57 4.34
CA SER A 147 -7.78 -10.16 3.16
C SER A 147 -9.16 -9.54 2.85
N ARG A 148 -9.56 -9.60 1.58
CA ARG A 148 -10.90 -9.16 1.14
C ARG A 148 -12.02 -9.83 1.93
N TYR A 149 -11.84 -11.11 2.27
CA TYR A 149 -12.79 -11.88 3.08
C TYR A 149 -12.96 -11.26 4.46
N HIS A 150 -11.88 -11.04 5.21
CA HIS A 150 -11.96 -10.45 6.55
C HIS A 150 -12.40 -8.98 6.53
N PHE A 151 -12.07 -8.24 5.48
CA PHE A 151 -12.56 -6.87 5.31
C PHE A 151 -14.08 -6.85 5.08
N ALA A 152 -14.60 -7.71 4.21
CA ALA A 152 -16.03 -7.83 3.93
C ALA A 152 -16.83 -8.22 5.20
N LEU A 153 -16.33 -9.19 5.97
CA LEU A 153 -16.93 -9.58 7.25
C LEU A 153 -16.98 -8.41 8.25
N ARG A 154 -15.93 -7.57 8.30
CA ARG A 154 -15.89 -6.41 9.18
C ARG A 154 -16.84 -5.30 8.74
N CYS A 155 -16.95 -5.05 7.44
CA CYS A 155 -17.90 -4.08 6.89
C CYS A 155 -19.35 -4.50 7.14
N GLY A 156 -19.69 -5.77 6.92
CA GLY A 156 -21.05 -6.28 7.13
C GLY A 156 -21.53 -6.23 8.59
N LYS A 157 -20.61 -6.23 9.57
CA LYS A 157 -20.96 -6.11 11.00
C LYS A 157 -21.27 -4.67 11.45
N ARG A 158 -21.01 -3.65 10.62
CA ARG A 158 -21.04 -2.22 10.99
C ARG A 158 -22.17 -1.43 10.33
N ASP A 159 -23.23 -2.07 9.83
CA ASP A 159 -24.45 -1.38 9.42
C ASP A 159 -25.52 -1.44 10.53
N PRO A 160 -25.49 -0.57 11.56
CA PRO A 160 -26.57 -0.43 12.53
C PRO A 160 -27.75 0.39 11.99
N VAL A 161 -27.67 0.91 10.75
CA VAL A 161 -28.67 1.82 10.15
C VAL A 161 -29.64 1.09 9.20
N SER A 162 -29.49 -0.21 8.96
CA SER A 162 -30.55 -0.99 8.31
C SER A 162 -31.59 -1.41 9.34
N SER A 163 -32.32 -0.42 9.85
CA SER A 163 -33.58 -0.64 10.55
C SER A 163 -34.57 -1.23 9.55
N LYS A 164 -34.87 -2.52 9.70
CA LYS A 164 -36.15 -3.13 9.33
C LYS A 164 -36.58 -2.93 7.87
N THR A 165 -35.84 -3.51 6.95
CA THR A 165 -36.48 -4.23 5.84
C THR A 165 -35.81 -5.59 5.72
N GLU A 166 -36.57 -6.61 6.11
CA GLU A 166 -36.26 -8.02 5.91
C GLU A 166 -35.99 -8.29 4.44
N THR A 167 -34.73 -8.25 4.05
CA THR A 167 -34.17 -9.28 3.18
C THR A 167 -32.78 -9.57 3.71
N ASP A 168 -32.57 -10.81 4.15
CA ASP A 168 -31.28 -11.41 4.52
C ASP A 168 -30.33 -11.44 3.30
N GLY A 169 -29.97 -10.26 2.82
CA GLY A 169 -29.03 -10.05 1.74
C GLY A 169 -27.62 -10.16 2.26
N HIS A 170 -27.24 -11.33 2.76
CA HIS A 170 -25.83 -11.70 2.83
C HIS A 170 -25.26 -11.39 1.44
N TYR A 171 -24.37 -10.40 1.32
CA TYR A 171 -23.84 -9.99 0.00
C TYR A 171 -23.35 -11.23 -0.74
N SER A 172 -24.10 -11.66 -1.77
CA SER A 172 -23.88 -12.96 -2.40
C SER A 172 -22.50 -13.04 -3.09
N SER A 173 -21.84 -11.89 -3.26
CA SER A 173 -20.43 -11.80 -3.58
C SER A 173 -19.83 -10.45 -3.17
N TYR A 174 -18.52 -10.43 -2.91
CA TYR A 174 -17.74 -9.20 -2.70
C TYR A 174 -17.83 -8.22 -3.88
N ARG A 175 -18.06 -8.73 -5.11
CA ARG A 175 -18.27 -7.90 -6.30
C ARG A 175 -19.56 -7.09 -6.19
N LYS A 176 -20.66 -7.72 -5.77
CA LYS A 176 -21.94 -7.01 -5.54
C LYS A 176 -21.80 -5.95 -4.45
N TYR A 177 -21.09 -6.27 -3.36
CA TYR A 177 -20.79 -5.31 -2.30
C TYR A 177 -20.09 -4.04 -2.84
N LYS A 178 -19.04 -4.21 -3.66
CA LYS A 178 -18.34 -3.06 -4.27
C LYS A 178 -19.24 -2.25 -5.18
N GLN A 179 -20.05 -2.90 -6.01
CA GLN A 179 -20.95 -2.23 -6.96
C GLN A 179 -22.01 -1.39 -6.23
N ILE A 180 -22.64 -1.96 -5.21
CA ILE A 180 -23.62 -1.24 -4.38
C ILE A 180 -22.97 -0.03 -3.70
N THR A 181 -21.78 -0.21 -3.11
CA THR A 181 -21.06 0.88 -2.44
C THR A 181 -20.69 2.00 -3.42
N SER A 182 -20.24 1.68 -4.64
CA SER A 182 -19.93 2.69 -5.67
C SER A 182 -21.17 3.46 -6.10
N THR A 183 -22.31 2.79 -6.29
CA THR A 183 -23.55 3.45 -6.67
C THR A 183 -24.02 4.40 -5.57
N HIS A 184 -24.00 3.97 -4.30
CA HIS A 184 -24.37 4.84 -3.18
C HIS A 184 -23.43 6.05 -2.99
N LEU A 185 -22.12 5.88 -3.23
CA LEU A 185 -21.16 6.99 -3.18
C LEU A 185 -21.46 8.04 -4.27
N LEU A 186 -21.68 7.59 -5.50
CA LEU A 186 -22.02 8.47 -6.63
C LEU A 186 -23.32 9.23 -6.37
N THR A 187 -24.36 8.56 -5.86
CA THR A 187 -25.63 9.21 -5.53
C THR A 187 -25.47 10.29 -4.47
N ARG A 188 -24.68 10.06 -3.40
CA ARG A 188 -24.48 11.04 -2.31
C ARG A 188 -23.63 12.23 -2.73
N VAL A 189 -22.59 12.02 -3.54
CA VAL A 189 -21.78 13.13 -4.08
C VAL A 189 -22.65 14.04 -4.95
N ALA A 190 -23.51 13.45 -5.80
CA ALA A 190 -24.44 14.21 -6.63
C ALA A 190 -25.49 15.00 -5.83
N THR A 191 -25.92 14.52 -4.66
CA THR A 191 -26.92 15.22 -3.82
C THR A 191 -26.33 16.35 -2.98
N LEU A 192 -25.04 16.31 -2.65
CA LEU A 192 -24.37 17.36 -1.86
C LEU A 192 -23.82 18.50 -2.75
N ALA A 193 -23.82 18.33 -4.07
CA ALA A 193 -23.35 19.30 -5.05
C ALA A 193 -24.47 20.17 -5.67
N LEU A 194 -25.72 19.97 -5.23
CA LEU A 194 -26.91 20.76 -5.56
C LEU A 194 -27.28 21.65 -4.37
#